data_AF-A0AAW9SIP9-F1
#
_entry.id   AF-A0AAW9SIP9-F1
#
_cell.length_a   1.000
_cell.length_b   1.000
_cell.length_c   1.000
_cell.angle_alpha   90.00
_cell.angle_beta   90.00
_cell.angle_gamma   90.00
#
_symmetry.space_group_name_H-M   'P 1'
#
loop_
_entity.id
_entity.type
_entity.pdbx_description
1 polymer ?
#
loop_
_entity_poly.entity_id
_entity_poly.type
_entity_poly.pdbx_seq_one_letter_code
_entity_poly.pdbx_strand_id
1 'polypeptide(L)'
;MTDLDALAALIRADSAARGQTISRLGYFCAPFRPAEGPFSDRVIKVYRGLTDRAMAERLRDCHEDYVAALLAGGVPMPETAFHLLEMEGASVPVIVQEALPVDSLMRPLMQAQPLPETLAMMEAAGQVIARFWHWAEGQETRIGFHPSIRNFAIRDGAAVFFDTFPPLIHYSRDEMGRMLLTFSEKRLMRVIGPLMRARVTGIQDEWYSPPETLVGLVGSACRLRPDDAQAYLDWGRDFARREMAPWAEEALAGMTETPKLPGYWTGFRKLLGLQGEPNV
;
A
#
# COMPACT_ATOMS: atom_id res chain seq x y z
N MET A 1 9.91 -20.81 10.46
CA MET A 1 11.10 -20.16 9.90
C MET A 1 11.10 -20.40 8.39
N THR A 2 11.27 -19.34 7.59
CA THR A 2 11.25 -19.43 6.11
C THR A 2 12.51 -20.10 5.58
N ASP A 3 12.38 -21.05 4.65
CA ASP A 3 13.52 -21.64 3.93
C ASP A 3 14.03 -20.65 2.86
N LEU A 4 15.12 -19.96 3.18
CA LEU A 4 15.67 -18.89 2.33
C LEU A 4 16.34 -19.42 1.06
N ASP A 5 16.91 -20.64 1.10
CA ASP A 5 17.53 -21.25 -0.07
C ASP A 5 16.46 -21.66 -1.09
N ALA A 6 15.38 -22.27 -0.62
CA ALA A 6 14.22 -22.59 -1.46
C ALA A 6 13.56 -21.32 -2.02
N LEU A 7 13.46 -20.26 -1.22
CA LEU A 7 12.90 -18.97 -1.67
C LEU A 7 13.77 -18.33 -2.76
N ALA A 8 15.10 -18.32 -2.59
CA ALA A 8 16.02 -17.79 -3.59
C ALA A 8 15.95 -18.60 -4.90
N ALA A 9 15.87 -19.93 -4.81
CA ALA A 9 15.71 -20.79 -5.99
C ALA A 9 14.39 -20.51 -6.74
N LEU A 10 13.28 -20.36 -6.00
CA LEU A 10 11.97 -20.00 -6.54
C LEU A 10 12.02 -18.67 -7.31
N ILE A 11 12.63 -17.64 -6.72
CA ILE A 11 12.72 -16.30 -7.35
C ILE A 11 13.57 -16.35 -8.62
N ARG A 12 14.68 -17.10 -8.63
CA ARG A 12 15.49 -17.29 -9.85
C ARG A 12 14.69 -17.98 -10.95
N ALA A 13 13.94 -19.02 -10.61
CA ALA A 13 13.11 -19.74 -11.57
C ALA A 13 11.98 -18.87 -12.14
N ASP A 14 11.30 -18.08 -11.31
CA ASP A 14 10.24 -17.16 -11.74
C ASP A 14 10.80 -16.06 -12.65
N SER A 15 11.96 -15.48 -12.32
CA SER A 15 12.64 -14.48 -13.15
C SER A 15 13.00 -15.02 -14.54
N ALA A 16 13.50 -16.26 -14.60
CA ALA A 16 13.82 -16.94 -15.85
C ALA A 16 12.57 -17.26 -16.69
N ALA A 17 11.48 -17.68 -16.05
CA ALA A 17 10.22 -18.03 -16.71
C ALA A 17 9.46 -16.80 -17.26
N ARG A 18 9.52 -15.65 -16.56
CA ARG A 18 8.76 -14.44 -16.93
C ARG A 18 9.46 -13.50 -17.90
N GLY A 19 10.74 -13.73 -18.22
CA GLY A 19 11.51 -12.85 -19.11
C GLY A 19 11.36 -11.37 -18.77
N GLN A 20 12.04 -10.87 -17.73
CA GLN A 20 12.04 -9.45 -17.30
C GLN A 20 10.74 -8.65 -17.56
N THR A 21 9.58 -9.17 -17.16
CA THR A 21 8.36 -8.34 -17.12
C THR A 21 7.56 -8.61 -15.87
N ILE A 22 7.77 -7.75 -14.87
CA ILE A 22 7.05 -7.71 -13.60
C ILE A 22 5.92 -6.67 -13.78
N SER A 23 4.67 -7.13 -13.70
CA SER A 23 3.40 -6.47 -14.06
C SER A 23 2.95 -5.28 -13.18
N ARG A 24 1.99 -4.51 -13.71
CA ARG A 24 1.51 -3.15 -13.38
C ARG A 24 0.68 -3.00 -12.10
N LEU A 25 0.94 -3.80 -11.06
CA LEU A 25 0.06 -3.90 -9.88
C LEU A 25 0.54 -3.14 -8.63
N GLY A 26 1.80 -2.76 -8.56
CA GLY A 26 2.34 -1.94 -7.48
C GLY A 26 3.36 -0.95 -8.01
N TYR A 27 3.52 0.20 -7.37
CA TYR A 27 4.48 1.23 -7.81
C TYR A 27 5.95 0.75 -7.76
N PHE A 28 6.21 -0.41 -7.13
CA PHE A 28 7.54 -0.89 -6.75
C PHE A 28 7.84 -2.35 -7.16
N CYS A 29 6.83 -3.22 -7.29
CA CYS A 29 6.98 -4.61 -7.70
C CYS A 29 5.64 -5.23 -8.15
N ALA A 30 5.69 -6.36 -8.86
CA ALA A 30 4.54 -7.23 -9.08
C ALA A 30 4.62 -8.45 -8.16
N PRO A 31 3.62 -8.67 -7.30
CA PRO A 31 3.54 -9.89 -6.51
C PRO A 31 3.34 -11.12 -7.40
N PHE A 32 3.75 -12.28 -6.90
CA PHE A 32 3.34 -13.55 -7.48
C PHE A 32 3.00 -14.59 -6.41
N ARG A 33 2.16 -15.54 -6.79
CA ARG A 33 1.82 -16.71 -6.00
C ARG A 33 2.38 -17.96 -6.70
N PRO A 34 3.28 -18.71 -6.07
CA PRO A 34 3.73 -20.01 -6.58
C PRO A 34 2.55 -20.97 -6.72
N ALA A 35 2.50 -21.74 -7.81
CA ALA A 35 1.43 -22.73 -8.01
C ALA A 35 1.61 -23.97 -7.12
N GLU A 36 2.86 -24.34 -6.85
CA GLU A 36 3.24 -25.57 -6.15
C GLU A 36 4.42 -25.32 -5.21
N GLY A 37 4.73 -26.32 -4.39
CA GLY A 37 5.85 -26.30 -3.46
C GLY A 37 5.55 -25.61 -2.12
N PRO A 38 6.60 -25.38 -1.30
CA PRO A 38 6.46 -24.94 0.09
C PRO A 38 5.94 -23.50 0.25
N PHE A 39 5.81 -22.75 -0.84
CA PHE A 39 5.33 -21.37 -0.86
C PHE A 39 3.99 -21.21 -1.61
N SER A 40 3.29 -22.31 -1.91
CA SER A 40 2.03 -22.28 -2.70
C SER A 40 0.85 -21.60 -1.98
N ASP A 41 0.93 -21.49 -0.65
CA ASP A 41 0.03 -20.75 0.21
C ASP A 41 0.51 -19.30 0.48
N ARG A 42 1.57 -18.84 -0.20
CA ARG A 42 2.18 -17.52 0.00
C ARG A 42 2.09 -16.64 -1.24
N VAL A 43 2.07 -15.33 -1.01
CA VAL A 43 2.32 -14.29 -2.00
C VAL A 43 3.72 -13.74 -1.76
N ILE A 44 4.53 -13.70 -2.82
CA ILE A 44 5.91 -13.24 -2.82
C ILE A 44 5.98 -11.89 -3.53
N LYS A 45 6.54 -10.88 -2.86
CA LYS A 45 6.81 -9.55 -3.41
C LYS A 45 8.31 -9.34 -3.46
N VAL A 46 8.88 -9.26 -4.65
CA VAL A 46 10.34 -9.11 -4.85
C VAL A 46 10.63 -7.68 -5.28
N TYR A 47 11.48 -7.00 -4.51
CA TYR A 47 11.86 -5.62 -4.77
C TYR A 47 13.22 -5.55 -5.46
N ARG A 48 13.54 -4.36 -5.97
CA ARG A 48 14.86 -4.08 -6.56
C ARG A 48 15.99 -4.37 -5.55
N GLY A 49 17.02 -5.09 -5.99
CA GLY A 49 18.23 -5.31 -5.20
C GLY A 49 18.96 -4.02 -4.86
N LEU A 50 19.50 -3.96 -3.64
CA LEU A 50 20.30 -2.88 -3.11
C LEU A 50 21.75 -3.33 -2.99
N THR A 51 22.67 -2.53 -3.54
CA THR A 51 24.12 -2.76 -3.38
C THR A 51 24.67 -2.17 -2.09
N ASP A 52 23.95 -1.22 -1.50
CA ASP A 52 24.25 -0.66 -0.18
C ASP A 52 23.62 -1.54 0.89
N ARG A 53 24.47 -2.32 1.57
CA ARG A 53 24.05 -3.25 2.61
C ARG A 53 23.44 -2.55 3.82
N ALA A 54 23.98 -1.40 4.24
CA ALA A 54 23.46 -0.67 5.39
C ALA A 54 22.05 -0.13 5.10
N MET A 55 21.82 0.31 3.86
CA MET A 55 20.47 0.70 3.42
C MET A 55 19.50 -0.50 3.41
N ALA A 56 19.96 -1.68 2.99
CA ALA A 56 19.14 -2.89 2.98
C ALA A 56 18.78 -3.36 4.39
N GLU A 57 19.74 -3.39 5.30
CA GLU A 57 19.53 -3.75 6.72
C GLU A 57 18.57 -2.77 7.38
N ARG A 58 18.76 -1.45 7.19
CA ARG A 58 17.81 -0.44 7.70
C ARG A 58 16.40 -0.63 7.14
N LEU A 59 16.26 -1.00 5.86
CA LEU A 59 14.95 -1.23 5.26
C LEU A 59 14.23 -2.42 5.92
N ARG A 60 14.93 -3.51 6.21
CA ARG A 60 14.38 -4.66 6.94
C ARG A 60 13.94 -4.22 8.33
N ASP A 61 14.82 -3.57 9.09
CA ASP A 61 14.53 -3.20 10.48
C ASP A 61 13.31 -2.26 10.55
N CYS A 62 13.22 -1.27 9.65
CA CYS A 62 12.04 -0.40 9.56
C CYS A 62 10.78 -1.15 9.11
N HIS A 63 10.90 -2.21 8.31
CA HIS A 63 9.75 -3.01 7.91
C HIS A 63 9.22 -3.87 9.07
N GLU A 64 10.10 -4.51 9.82
CA GLU A 64 9.76 -5.27 11.02
C GLU A 64 9.05 -4.38 12.05
N ASP A 65 9.61 -3.20 12.33
CA ASP A 65 9.00 -2.20 13.22
C ASP A 65 7.66 -1.70 12.69
N TYR A 66 7.52 -1.49 11.37
CA TYR A 66 6.27 -1.04 10.78
C TYR A 66 5.16 -2.08 10.90
N VAL A 67 5.47 -3.36 10.66
CA VAL A 67 4.52 -4.46 10.84
C VAL A 67 4.11 -4.56 12.32
N ALA A 68 5.07 -4.47 13.24
CA ALA A 68 4.78 -4.49 14.68
C ALA A 68 3.86 -3.32 15.08
N ALA A 69 4.13 -2.12 14.56
CA ALA A 69 3.32 -0.94 14.82
C ALA A 69 1.89 -1.04 14.24
N LEU A 70 1.74 -1.55 13.01
CA LEU A 70 0.41 -1.80 12.43
C LEU A 70 -0.42 -2.76 13.28
N LEU A 71 0.19 -3.87 13.73
CA LEU A 71 -0.47 -4.83 14.60
C LEU A 71 -0.82 -4.23 15.97
N ALA A 72 0.07 -3.43 16.56
CA ALA A 72 -0.18 -2.71 17.81
C ALA A 72 -1.33 -1.69 17.68
N GLY A 73 -1.44 -1.04 16.51
CA GLY A 73 -2.56 -0.17 16.14
C GLY A 73 -3.86 -0.88 15.77
N GLY A 74 -3.92 -2.21 15.93
CA GLY A 74 -5.13 -2.99 15.69
C GLY A 74 -5.49 -3.13 14.20
N VAL A 75 -4.49 -3.10 13.32
CA VAL A 75 -4.63 -3.35 11.88
C VAL A 75 -4.55 -4.87 11.63
N PRO A 76 -5.64 -5.54 11.24
CA PRO A 76 -5.59 -6.96 10.91
C PRO A 76 -4.77 -7.21 9.65
N MET A 77 -3.88 -8.20 9.69
CA MET A 77 -2.96 -8.49 8.59
C MET A 77 -2.73 -10.00 8.44
N PRO A 78 -2.46 -10.49 7.21
CA PRO A 78 -1.95 -11.84 6.99
C PRO A 78 -0.55 -11.99 7.60
N GLU A 79 -0.14 -13.23 7.90
CA GLU A 79 1.26 -13.51 8.27
C GLU A 79 2.20 -12.87 7.25
N THR A 80 3.12 -12.03 7.69
CA THR A 80 4.00 -11.25 6.80
C THR A 80 5.42 -11.29 7.33
N ALA A 81 6.36 -11.71 6.49
CA ALA A 81 7.78 -11.72 6.80
C ALA A 81 8.58 -10.97 5.72
N PHE A 82 9.64 -10.30 6.14
CA PHE A 82 10.56 -9.59 5.25
C PHE A 82 11.95 -10.22 5.30
N HIS A 83 12.51 -10.48 4.13
CA HIS A 83 13.79 -11.14 3.98
C HIS A 83 14.71 -10.31 3.09
N LEU A 84 16.00 -10.37 3.38
CA LEU A 84 17.05 -9.90 2.48
C LEU A 84 17.75 -11.12 1.90
N LEU A 85 17.64 -11.32 0.58
CA LEU A 85 18.29 -12.42 -0.12
C LEU A 85 19.53 -11.91 -0.85
N GLU A 86 20.66 -12.55 -0.61
CA GLU A 86 21.89 -12.23 -1.34
C GLU A 86 21.84 -12.87 -2.74
N MET A 87 21.74 -12.02 -3.77
CA MET A 87 21.61 -12.46 -5.17
C MET A 87 22.43 -11.55 -6.07
N GLU A 88 23.32 -12.13 -6.90
CA GLU A 88 24.07 -11.41 -7.93
C GLU A 88 24.84 -10.16 -7.42
N GLY A 89 25.34 -10.23 -6.18
CA GLY A 89 26.09 -9.13 -5.55
C GLY A 89 25.23 -7.98 -5.00
N ALA A 90 23.92 -8.19 -4.86
CA ALA A 90 23.00 -7.26 -4.20
C ALA A 90 22.15 -7.96 -3.13
N SER A 91 21.76 -7.21 -2.12
CA SER A 91 20.74 -7.63 -1.14
C SER A 91 19.36 -7.34 -1.73
N VAL A 92 18.62 -8.39 -2.07
CA VAL A 92 17.28 -8.33 -2.67
C VAL A 92 16.23 -8.36 -1.56
N PRO A 93 15.46 -7.27 -1.37
CA PRO A 93 14.37 -7.27 -0.41
C PRO A 93 13.18 -8.08 -0.92
N VAL A 94 12.64 -8.94 -0.07
CA VAL A 94 11.53 -9.84 -0.39
C VAL A 94 10.52 -9.87 0.74
N ILE A 95 9.25 -9.64 0.44
CA ILE A 95 8.15 -9.92 1.38
C ILE A 95 7.53 -11.27 1.03
N VAL A 96 7.42 -12.14 2.03
CA VAL A 96 6.67 -13.40 1.99
C VAL A 96 5.45 -13.23 2.87
N GLN A 97 4.27 -13.31 2.28
CA GLN A 97 3.01 -13.02 2.95
C GLN A 97 2.03 -14.18 2.76
N GLU A 98 1.23 -14.54 3.77
CA GLU A 98 0.12 -15.48 3.61
C GLU A 98 -0.80 -15.02 2.47
N ALA A 99 -1.13 -15.94 1.57
CA ALA A 99 -1.99 -15.64 0.44
C ALA A 99 -3.44 -15.45 0.89
N LEU A 100 -4.01 -14.30 0.57
CA LEU A 100 -5.44 -14.05 0.74
C LEU A 100 -6.22 -14.59 -0.47
N PRO A 101 -7.45 -15.10 -0.27
CA PRO A 101 -8.33 -15.48 -1.38
C PRO A 101 -8.56 -14.32 -2.34
N VAL A 102 -8.47 -14.54 -3.65
CA VAL A 102 -8.58 -13.47 -4.65
C VAL A 102 -9.98 -12.85 -4.65
N ASP A 103 -11.00 -13.66 -4.39
CA ASP A 103 -12.39 -13.26 -4.22
C ASP A 103 -12.66 -12.51 -2.90
N SER A 104 -11.68 -12.44 -1.99
CA SER A 104 -11.77 -11.60 -0.80
C SER A 104 -11.24 -10.17 -1.01
N LEU A 105 -10.58 -9.87 -2.14
CA LEU A 105 -9.98 -8.55 -2.36
C LEU A 105 -11.06 -7.45 -2.45
N MET A 106 -10.91 -6.39 -1.65
CA MET A 106 -11.94 -5.37 -1.47
C MET A 106 -12.28 -4.66 -2.78
N ARG A 107 -11.28 -4.23 -3.57
CA ARG A 107 -11.56 -3.54 -4.84
C ARG A 107 -12.37 -4.40 -5.83
N PRO A 108 -11.96 -5.63 -6.20
CA PRO A 108 -12.77 -6.50 -7.05
C PRO A 108 -14.17 -6.75 -6.49
N LEU A 109 -14.30 -6.99 -5.17
CA LEU A 109 -15.60 -7.14 -4.51
C LEU A 109 -16.46 -5.89 -4.68
N MET A 110 -15.90 -4.69 -4.47
CA MET A 110 -16.63 -3.44 -4.65
C MET A 110 -17.08 -3.23 -6.09
N GLN A 111 -16.36 -3.75 -7.10
CA GLN A 111 -16.78 -3.67 -8.50
C GLN A 111 -17.97 -4.59 -8.81
N ALA A 112 -18.06 -5.73 -8.13
CA ALA A 112 -19.04 -6.77 -8.43
C ALA A 112 -20.29 -6.74 -7.54
N GLN A 113 -20.18 -6.25 -6.31
CA GLN A 113 -21.24 -6.31 -5.30
C GLN A 113 -22.17 -5.08 -5.34
N PRO A 114 -23.41 -5.17 -4.85
CA PRO A 114 -24.30 -4.03 -4.77
C PRO A 114 -23.82 -2.96 -3.77
N LEU A 115 -24.39 -1.75 -3.87
CA LEU A 115 -23.96 -0.59 -3.08
C LEU A 115 -23.97 -0.84 -1.56
N PRO A 116 -25.03 -1.41 -0.94
CA PRO A 116 -25.06 -1.64 0.51
C PRO A 116 -23.87 -2.47 1.01
N GLU A 117 -23.50 -3.52 0.28
CA GLU A 117 -22.37 -4.39 0.59
C GLU A 117 -21.07 -3.60 0.49
N THR A 118 -20.92 -2.75 -0.53
CA THR A 118 -19.71 -1.92 -0.62
C THR A 118 -19.61 -0.88 0.49
N LEU A 119 -20.72 -0.33 0.97
CA LEU A 119 -20.72 0.58 2.13
C LEU A 119 -20.33 -0.16 3.42
N ALA A 120 -20.74 -1.42 3.57
CA ALA A 120 -20.27 -2.25 4.68
C ALA A 120 -18.75 -2.52 4.60
N MET A 121 -18.19 -2.70 3.40
CA MET A 121 -16.74 -2.82 3.21
C MET A 121 -16.01 -1.51 3.54
N MET A 122 -16.61 -0.36 3.19
CA MET A 122 -16.08 0.96 3.57
C MET A 122 -16.07 1.14 5.08
N GLU A 123 -17.15 0.76 5.79
CA GLU A 123 -17.20 0.75 7.25
C GLU A 123 -16.07 -0.11 7.84
N ALA A 124 -15.92 -1.35 7.36
CA ALA A 124 -14.88 -2.26 7.85
C ALA A 124 -13.47 -1.68 7.68
N ALA A 125 -13.17 -1.08 6.52
CA ALA A 125 -11.88 -0.43 6.25
C ALA A 125 -11.71 0.85 7.07
N GLY A 126 -12.73 1.70 7.14
CA GLY A 126 -12.72 2.94 7.92
C GLY A 126 -12.43 2.68 9.40
N GLN A 127 -13.03 1.63 9.98
CA GLN A 127 -12.80 1.24 11.36
C GLN A 127 -11.33 0.83 11.61
N VAL A 128 -10.66 0.19 10.63
CA VAL A 128 -9.22 -0.09 10.71
C VAL A 128 -8.40 1.20 10.70
N ILE A 129 -8.77 2.16 9.83
CA ILE A 129 -8.10 3.47 9.73
C ILE A 129 -8.22 4.25 11.04
N ALA A 130 -9.44 4.37 11.58
CA ALA A 130 -9.70 5.12 12.80
C ALA A 130 -8.90 4.53 13.97
N ARG A 131 -9.00 3.20 14.19
CA ARG A 131 -8.26 2.54 15.28
C ARG A 131 -6.75 2.76 15.20
N PHE A 132 -6.17 2.63 14.00
CA PHE A 132 -4.76 2.87 13.81
C PHE A 132 -4.37 4.29 14.21
N TRP A 133 -5.10 5.31 13.73
CA TRP A 133 -4.74 6.70 14.00
C TRP A 133 -4.97 7.12 15.45
N HIS A 134 -6.02 6.63 16.10
CA HIS A 134 -6.22 6.81 17.54
C HIS A 134 -5.07 6.23 18.36
N TRP A 135 -4.59 5.04 17.99
CA TRP A 135 -3.41 4.46 18.62
C TRP A 135 -2.13 5.26 18.31
N ALA A 136 -1.99 5.75 17.08
CA ALA A 136 -0.83 6.49 16.60
C ALA A 136 -0.67 7.87 17.28
N GLU A 137 -1.75 8.48 17.78
CA GLU A 137 -1.69 9.75 18.54
C GLU A 137 -0.77 9.66 19.76
N GLY A 138 -0.68 8.48 20.38
CA GLY A 138 0.20 8.22 21.52
C GLY A 138 1.66 7.91 21.17
N GLN A 139 2.05 7.97 19.89
CA GLN A 139 3.39 7.59 19.43
C GLN A 139 4.25 8.81 19.12
N GLU A 140 5.47 8.85 19.66
CA GLU A 140 6.45 9.91 19.32
C GLU A 140 7.07 9.69 17.93
N THR A 141 7.14 8.44 17.49
CA THR A 141 7.73 8.06 16.21
C THR A 141 6.85 8.49 15.06
N ARG A 142 7.47 9.11 14.03
CA ARG A 142 6.78 9.38 12.76
C ARG A 142 6.35 8.07 12.11
N ILE A 143 5.05 7.84 12.09
CA ILE A 143 4.41 6.69 11.46
C ILE A 143 3.29 7.14 10.51
N GLY A 144 3.13 6.44 9.40
CA GLY A 144 2.07 6.65 8.42
C GLY A 144 1.31 5.38 8.12
N PHE A 145 0.22 5.51 7.36
CA PHE A 145 -0.60 4.41 6.90
C PHE A 145 -1.16 4.73 5.51
N HIS A 146 -1.16 3.75 4.60
CA HIS A 146 -1.68 3.91 3.24
C HIS A 146 -2.88 2.97 2.96
N PRO A 147 -4.05 3.26 3.55
CA PRO A 147 -5.22 2.39 3.53
C PRO A 147 -6.12 2.63 2.31
N SER A 148 -5.64 2.29 1.11
CA SER A 148 -6.48 2.34 -0.09
C SER A 148 -7.35 1.10 -0.24
N ILE A 149 -8.47 1.19 -0.98
CA ILE A 149 -9.33 0.03 -1.32
C ILE A 149 -8.59 -1.13 -2.03
N ARG A 150 -7.38 -0.87 -2.55
CA ARG A 150 -6.53 -1.88 -3.20
C ARG A 150 -5.67 -2.66 -2.22
N ASN A 151 -5.54 -2.16 -1.00
CA ASN A 151 -4.66 -2.69 0.04
C ASN A 151 -5.43 -3.45 1.11
N PHE A 152 -6.74 -3.63 0.91
CA PHE A 152 -7.63 -4.38 1.79
C PHE A 152 -8.24 -5.60 1.11
N ALA A 153 -8.42 -6.65 1.89
CA ALA A 153 -9.32 -7.76 1.64
C ALA A 153 -10.42 -7.76 2.70
N ILE A 154 -11.54 -8.43 2.43
CA ILE A 154 -12.68 -8.59 3.33
C ILE A 154 -12.77 -10.07 3.70
N ARG A 155 -12.57 -10.38 4.98
CA ARG A 155 -12.71 -11.74 5.52
C ARG A 155 -13.64 -11.70 6.72
N ASP A 156 -14.69 -12.51 6.66
CA ASP A 156 -15.66 -12.64 7.76
C ASP A 156 -16.23 -11.28 8.23
N GLY A 157 -16.45 -10.37 7.27
CA GLY A 157 -16.95 -9.01 7.51
C GLY A 157 -15.89 -8.00 8.00
N ALA A 158 -14.65 -8.42 8.22
CA ALA A 158 -13.55 -7.56 8.65
C ALA A 158 -12.61 -7.18 7.49
N ALA A 159 -12.07 -5.96 7.52
CA ALA A 159 -11.04 -5.53 6.60
C ALA A 159 -9.65 -5.99 7.06
N VAL A 160 -8.92 -6.65 6.17
CA VAL A 160 -7.56 -7.15 6.38
C VAL A 160 -6.60 -6.41 5.46
N PHE A 161 -5.64 -5.70 6.04
CA PHE A 161 -4.64 -4.93 5.31
C PHE A 161 -3.46 -5.81 4.88
N PHE A 162 -2.91 -5.58 3.69
CA PHE A 162 -1.81 -6.42 3.19
C PHE A 162 -0.67 -5.67 2.49
N ASP A 163 -0.64 -4.34 2.49
CA ASP A 163 0.39 -3.54 1.80
C ASP A 163 1.41 -2.89 2.76
N THR A 164 2.47 -3.60 3.10
CA THR A 164 3.46 -3.14 4.09
C THR A 164 4.65 -2.42 3.49
N PHE A 165 4.61 -2.09 2.19
CA PHE A 165 5.72 -1.42 1.50
C PHE A 165 5.28 -0.14 0.77
N PRO A 166 6.02 0.97 0.89
CA PRO A 166 7.21 1.14 1.72
C PRO A 166 6.85 1.13 3.22
N PRO A 167 7.78 0.74 4.11
CA PRO A 167 7.54 0.84 5.54
C PRO A 167 7.46 2.30 5.98
N LEU A 168 6.28 2.73 6.45
CA LEU A 168 5.96 4.13 6.73
C LEU A 168 6.34 4.53 8.17
N ILE A 169 7.48 4.09 8.67
CA ILE A 169 7.95 4.38 10.05
C ILE A 169 9.42 4.79 10.05
N HIS A 170 9.84 5.61 11.02
CA HIS A 170 11.21 6.10 11.27
C HIS A 170 11.83 7.01 10.20
N TYR A 171 11.36 6.95 8.95
CA TYR A 171 11.85 7.80 7.89
C TYR A 171 11.38 9.23 8.09
N SER A 172 12.31 10.17 7.98
CA SER A 172 11.96 11.56 7.69
C SER A 172 11.25 11.64 6.33
N ARG A 173 10.46 12.70 6.15
CA ARG A 173 9.82 13.03 4.87
C ARG A 173 10.83 12.95 3.70
N ASP A 174 12.04 13.46 3.92
CA ASP A 174 13.07 13.53 2.89
C ASP A 174 13.68 12.18 2.52
N GLU A 175 13.82 11.29 3.50
CA GLU A 175 14.31 9.92 3.31
C GLU A 175 13.28 9.04 2.60
N MET A 176 12.02 9.13 2.99
CA MET A 176 10.94 8.41 2.34
C MET A 176 10.84 8.81 0.86
N GLY A 177 10.95 10.10 0.54
CA GLY A 177 11.03 10.57 -0.85
C GLY A 177 12.19 9.94 -1.64
N ARG A 178 13.36 9.72 -1.02
CA ARG A 178 14.49 9.01 -1.65
C ARG A 178 14.17 7.52 -1.84
N MET A 179 13.58 6.87 -0.84
CA MET A 179 13.18 5.47 -0.93
C MET A 179 12.21 5.22 -2.09
N LEU A 180 11.17 6.04 -2.22
CA LEU A 180 10.18 5.95 -3.31
C LEU A 180 10.87 6.04 -4.68
N LEU A 181 11.87 6.92 -4.81
CA LEU A 181 12.64 7.04 -6.06
C LEU A 181 13.53 5.82 -6.30
N THR A 182 14.23 5.32 -5.29
CA THR A 182 15.10 4.12 -5.41
C THR A 182 14.33 2.91 -5.95
N PHE A 183 13.12 2.69 -5.45
CA PHE A 183 12.30 1.54 -5.83
C PHE A 183 11.37 1.79 -7.03
N SER A 184 11.24 3.03 -7.51
CA SER A 184 10.45 3.33 -8.71
C SER A 184 10.98 2.56 -9.92
N GLU A 185 10.08 1.89 -10.66
CA GLU A 185 10.41 1.03 -11.80
C GLU A 185 11.20 1.76 -12.91
N LYS A 186 10.79 2.98 -13.25
CA LYS A 186 11.32 3.72 -14.41
C LYS A 186 12.71 4.29 -14.13
N ARG A 187 13.71 3.88 -14.94
CA ARG A 187 15.05 4.49 -14.96
C ARG A 187 14.99 6.02 -15.06
N LEU A 188 14.09 6.54 -15.89
CA LEU A 188 13.88 7.97 -16.07
C LEU A 188 13.48 8.69 -14.78
N MET A 189 12.63 8.07 -13.96
CA MET A 189 12.22 8.60 -12.65
C MET A 189 13.38 8.68 -11.66
N ARG A 190 14.34 7.76 -11.76
CA ARG A 190 15.53 7.77 -10.92
C ARG A 190 16.52 8.86 -11.33
N VAL A 191 16.58 9.16 -12.64
CA VAL A 191 17.48 10.18 -13.21
C VAL A 191 16.91 11.60 -13.10
N ILE A 192 15.61 11.78 -13.37
CA ILE A 192 14.92 13.08 -13.30
C ILE A 192 14.34 13.35 -11.90
N GLY A 193 14.17 12.31 -11.08
CA GLY A 193 13.63 12.35 -9.73
C GLY A 193 14.23 13.41 -8.80
N PRO A 194 15.55 13.66 -8.80
CA PRO A 194 16.15 14.72 -7.98
C PRO A 194 15.59 16.12 -8.27
N LEU A 195 15.25 16.43 -9.52
CA LEU A 195 14.65 17.70 -9.93
C LEU A 195 13.14 17.77 -9.59
N MET A 196 12.48 16.62 -9.52
CA MET A 196 11.06 16.48 -9.16
C MET A 196 10.83 16.07 -7.70
N ARG A 197 11.88 16.07 -6.88
CA ARG A 197 11.89 15.55 -5.51
C ARG A 197 10.81 16.18 -4.66
N ALA A 198 10.66 17.50 -4.71
CA ALA A 198 9.62 18.22 -3.96
C ALA A 198 8.19 17.72 -4.27
N ARG A 199 7.91 17.30 -5.53
CA ARG A 199 6.59 16.79 -5.93
C ARG A 199 6.38 15.33 -5.55
N VAL A 200 7.41 14.49 -5.68
CA VAL A 200 7.35 13.07 -5.26
C VAL A 200 7.26 12.96 -3.74
N THR A 201 8.01 13.78 -3.02
CA THR A 201 7.98 13.88 -1.56
C THR A 201 6.61 14.36 -1.05
N GLY A 202 5.82 15.09 -1.83
CA GLY A 202 4.46 15.49 -1.44
C GLY A 202 3.42 14.36 -1.49
N ILE A 203 3.64 13.32 -2.29
CA ILE A 203 2.68 12.22 -2.46
C ILE A 203 2.49 11.42 -1.17
N GLN A 204 3.56 11.26 -0.41
CA GLN A 204 3.50 10.53 0.86
C GLN A 204 2.81 11.33 1.96
N ASP A 205 2.64 12.65 1.84
CA ASP A 205 2.15 13.48 2.94
C ASP A 205 0.73 13.05 3.35
N GLU A 206 -0.09 12.64 2.38
CA GLU A 206 -1.42 12.03 2.60
C GLU A 206 -1.36 10.77 3.47
N TRP A 207 -0.26 10.00 3.40
CA TRP A 207 -0.09 8.76 4.17
C TRP A 207 0.29 9.01 5.63
N TYR A 208 0.73 10.22 5.97
CA TYR A 208 1.07 10.60 7.34
C TYR A 208 0.01 11.50 7.98
N SER A 209 -1.14 11.66 7.33
CA SER A 209 -2.22 12.53 7.79
C SER A 209 -3.48 11.70 8.08
N PRO A 210 -3.93 11.62 9.35
CA PRO A 210 -5.15 10.91 9.71
C PRO A 210 -6.38 11.26 8.85
N PRO A 211 -6.75 12.56 8.66
CA PRO A 211 -7.92 12.89 7.85
C PRO A 211 -7.71 12.51 6.37
N GLU A 212 -6.52 12.73 5.81
CA GLU A 212 -6.25 12.44 4.40
C GLU A 212 -6.29 10.96 4.07
N THR A 213 -5.94 10.07 5.01
CA THR A 213 -6.07 8.62 4.77
C THR A 213 -7.53 8.18 4.60
N LEU A 214 -8.46 8.74 5.38
CA LEU A 214 -9.90 8.50 5.21
C LEU A 214 -10.41 9.12 3.90
N VAL A 215 -10.02 10.37 3.61
CA VAL A 215 -10.36 11.06 2.34
C VAL A 215 -9.86 10.25 1.14
N GLY A 216 -8.66 9.67 1.23
CA GLY A 216 -8.06 8.81 0.22
C GLY A 216 -8.84 7.51 -0.01
N LEU A 217 -9.35 6.89 1.05
CA LEU A 217 -10.25 5.72 0.96
C LEU A 217 -11.55 6.07 0.23
N VAL A 218 -12.24 7.12 0.68
CA VAL A 218 -13.50 7.61 0.09
C VAL A 218 -13.30 8.01 -1.37
N GLY A 219 -12.27 8.80 -1.66
CA GLY A 219 -11.94 9.19 -3.03
C GLY A 219 -11.65 8.00 -3.93
N SER A 220 -11.05 6.94 -3.40
CA SER A 220 -10.80 5.72 -4.17
C SER A 220 -12.09 4.97 -4.51
N ALA A 221 -13.05 4.92 -3.59
CA ALA A 221 -14.38 4.35 -3.83
C ALA A 221 -15.17 5.16 -4.87
N CYS A 222 -15.22 6.49 -4.73
CA CYS A 222 -15.92 7.36 -5.69
C CYS A 222 -15.33 7.25 -7.11
N ARG A 223 -14.00 7.08 -7.24
CA ARG A 223 -13.37 6.88 -8.55
C ARG A 223 -13.64 5.49 -9.13
N LEU A 224 -13.81 4.48 -8.27
CA LEU A 224 -14.13 3.13 -8.71
C LEU A 224 -15.57 3.05 -9.24
N ARG A 225 -16.49 3.73 -8.56
CA ARG A 225 -17.94 3.73 -8.85
C ARG A 225 -18.49 5.16 -8.84
N PRO A 226 -18.31 5.89 -9.94
CA PRO A 226 -18.73 7.30 -10.04
C PRO A 226 -20.23 7.51 -9.81
N ASP A 227 -21.06 6.57 -10.25
CA ASP A 227 -22.52 6.64 -10.12
C ASP A 227 -23.00 6.58 -8.66
N ASP A 228 -22.20 5.96 -7.78
CA ASP A 228 -22.46 5.83 -6.35
C ASP A 228 -21.67 6.85 -5.51
N ALA A 229 -20.95 7.78 -6.14
CA ALA A 229 -20.01 8.67 -5.45
C ALA A 229 -20.65 9.47 -4.30
N GLN A 230 -21.91 9.89 -4.46
CA GLN A 230 -22.63 10.63 -3.43
C GLN A 230 -22.84 9.78 -2.16
N ALA A 231 -23.17 8.49 -2.32
CA ALA A 231 -23.34 7.58 -1.19
C ALA A 231 -22.04 7.37 -0.41
N TYR A 232 -20.89 7.25 -1.10
CA TYR A 232 -19.59 7.16 -0.44
C TYR A 232 -19.17 8.45 0.26
N LEU A 233 -19.50 9.61 -0.31
CA LEU A 233 -19.27 10.90 0.34
C LEU A 233 -20.11 11.04 1.61
N ASP A 234 -21.39 10.69 1.54
CA ASP A 234 -22.29 10.79 2.68
C ASP A 234 -21.89 9.82 3.79
N TRP A 235 -21.54 8.58 3.45
CA TRP A 235 -20.93 7.64 4.38
C TRP A 235 -19.64 8.20 4.99
N GLY A 236 -18.72 8.73 4.17
CA GLY A 236 -17.43 9.23 4.64
C GLY A 236 -17.58 10.40 5.62
N ARG A 237 -18.50 11.33 5.34
CA ARG A 237 -18.81 12.45 6.22
C ARG A 237 -19.46 12.01 7.52
N ASP A 238 -20.37 11.04 7.47
CA ASP A 238 -20.95 10.44 8.67
C ASP A 238 -19.86 9.76 9.51
N PHE A 239 -19.07 8.89 8.90
CA PHE A 239 -17.98 8.17 9.54
C PHE A 239 -16.97 9.12 10.20
N ALA A 240 -16.55 10.18 9.51
CA ALA A 240 -15.62 11.17 10.06
C ALA A 240 -16.15 11.82 11.36
N ARG A 241 -17.45 12.13 11.43
CA ARG A 241 -18.05 12.71 12.64
C ARG A 241 -18.09 11.74 13.81
N ARG A 242 -18.32 10.45 13.53
CA ARG A 242 -18.46 9.42 14.56
C ARG A 242 -17.12 8.92 15.09
N GLU A 243 -16.15 8.70 14.20
CA GLU A 243 -14.97 7.89 14.50
C GLU A 243 -13.64 8.64 14.39
N MET A 244 -13.59 9.82 13.74
CA MET A 244 -12.33 10.50 13.41
C MET A 244 -12.04 11.74 14.25
N ALA A 245 -12.74 11.98 15.36
CA ALA A 245 -12.30 13.03 16.29
C ALA A 245 -10.85 12.75 16.76
N PRO A 246 -9.94 13.73 16.86
CA PRO A 246 -10.15 15.17 16.65
C PRO A 246 -10.07 15.64 15.18
N TRP A 247 -9.67 14.78 14.25
CA TRP A 247 -9.46 15.10 12.82
C TRP A 247 -10.74 15.22 11.97
N ALA A 248 -11.92 15.13 12.59
CA ALA A 248 -13.20 15.08 11.90
C ALA A 248 -13.44 16.29 10.99
N GLU A 249 -13.14 17.50 11.45
CA GLU A 249 -13.37 18.74 10.68
C GLU A 249 -12.52 18.79 9.41
N GLU A 250 -11.24 18.41 9.52
CA GLU A 250 -10.32 18.34 8.39
C GLU A 250 -10.75 17.27 7.37
N ALA A 251 -11.16 16.09 7.85
CA ALA A 251 -11.68 15.03 6.99
C ALA A 251 -12.97 15.48 6.26
N LEU A 252 -13.89 16.14 6.96
CA LEU A 252 -15.11 16.69 6.38
C LEU A 252 -14.82 17.71 5.28
N ALA A 253 -13.86 18.62 5.52
CA ALA A 253 -13.44 19.60 4.53
C ALA A 253 -12.93 18.92 3.24
N GLY A 254 -12.12 17.87 3.39
CA GLY A 254 -11.61 17.03 2.29
C GLY A 254 -12.68 16.24 1.52
N MET A 255 -13.90 16.11 2.06
CA MET A 255 -15.02 15.39 1.46
C MET A 255 -16.19 16.29 1.04
N THR A 256 -15.96 17.59 0.86
CA THR A 256 -17.00 18.52 0.36
C THR A 256 -17.41 18.17 -1.08
N GLU A 257 -16.43 17.80 -1.90
CA GLU A 257 -16.63 17.26 -3.25
C GLU A 257 -15.95 15.89 -3.37
N THR A 258 -16.21 15.16 -4.45
CA THR A 258 -15.48 13.92 -4.75
C THR A 258 -13.97 14.16 -4.71
N PRO A 259 -13.21 13.51 -3.81
CA PRO A 259 -11.78 13.76 -3.68
C PRO A 259 -11.05 13.41 -4.97
N LYS A 260 -10.43 14.42 -5.57
CA LYS A 260 -9.63 14.26 -6.78
C LYS A 260 -8.23 13.82 -6.40
N LEU A 261 -7.60 13.02 -7.25
CA LEU A 261 -6.16 12.84 -7.14
C LEU A 261 -5.49 14.22 -7.31
N PRO A 262 -4.40 14.53 -6.58
CA PRO A 262 -3.71 15.79 -6.74
C PRO A 262 -3.38 16.07 -8.20
N GLY A 263 -3.61 17.28 -8.71
CA GLY A 263 -3.52 17.60 -10.14
C GLY A 263 -2.13 17.34 -10.75
N TYR A 264 -1.06 17.45 -9.96
CA TYR A 264 0.29 17.06 -10.39
C TYR A 264 0.41 15.56 -10.66
N TRP A 265 -0.36 14.73 -9.95
CA TRP A 265 -0.45 13.29 -10.15
C TRP A 265 -1.02 13.04 -11.54
N THR A 266 -2.23 13.53 -11.84
CA THR A 266 -2.94 13.26 -13.10
C THR A 266 -2.14 13.63 -14.34
N GLY A 267 -1.40 14.74 -14.30
CA GLY A 267 -0.47 15.13 -15.37
C GLY A 267 0.75 14.20 -15.47
N PHE A 268 1.28 13.73 -14.34
CA PHE A 268 2.45 12.87 -14.24
C PHE A 268 2.20 11.41 -14.66
N ARG A 269 1.21 10.72 -14.07
CA ARG A 269 0.08 10.15 -14.85
C ARG A 269 0.30 9.79 -16.31
N LYS A 270 -0.20 10.76 -17.06
CA LYS A 270 -0.34 10.85 -18.50
C LYS A 270 1.00 11.01 -19.18
N LEU A 271 1.90 11.85 -18.64
CA LEU A 271 3.23 12.09 -19.20
C LEU A 271 4.13 10.84 -19.17
N LEU A 272 3.99 10.03 -18.12
CA LEU A 272 4.80 8.82 -17.96
C LEU A 272 4.18 7.59 -18.64
N GLY A 273 2.98 7.65 -19.22
CA GLY A 273 2.30 6.45 -19.72
C GLY A 273 2.00 5.44 -18.58
N LEU A 274 1.79 5.94 -17.35
CA LEU A 274 1.37 5.16 -16.19
C LEU A 274 -0.17 5.06 -16.12
N GLN A 275 -0.85 5.30 -17.24
CA GLN A 275 -2.24 4.90 -17.41
C GLN A 275 -2.25 3.37 -17.43
N GLY A 276 -2.32 2.77 -16.24
CA GLY A 276 -2.83 1.41 -16.14
C GLY A 276 -4.28 1.46 -16.59
N GLU A 277 -4.59 0.90 -17.75
CA GLU A 277 -5.90 0.26 -17.88
C GLU A 277 -5.99 -0.77 -16.76
N PRO A 278 -7.01 -0.70 -15.89
CA PRO A 278 -7.20 -1.71 -14.88
C PRO A 278 -7.79 -2.95 -15.57
N ASN A 279 -6.94 -3.85 -16.06
CA ASN A 279 -7.33 -5.17 -16.56
C ASN A 279 -6.16 -6.12 -16.21
N VAL A 280 -6.37 -7.23 -15.50
CA VAL A 280 -7.43 -8.23 -15.67
C VAL A 280 -8.08 -8.57 -14.33
#